data_AF-A0A699KW47-F1
#
_entry.id   AF-A0A699KW47-F1
#
_cell.length_a   1.000
_cell.length_b   1.000
_cell.length_c   1.000
_cell.angle_alpha   90.00
_cell.angle_beta   90.00
_cell.angle_gamma   90.00
#
_symmetry.space_group_name_H-M   'P 1'
#
loop_
_entity.id
_entity.type
_entity.pdbx_description
1 polymer ?
#
loop_
_entity_poly.entity_id
_entity_poly.type
_entity_poly.pdbx_seq_one_letter_code
_entity_poly.pdbx_strand_id
1 'polypeptide(L)' 'TFEESLIAAGAGLFVVDSVVEASKVSKNPPVGFALIRPPGHHAIAEGPIGFCFFGNVAVAARYAQQ' A
#
# COMPACT_ATOMS: atom_id res chain seq x y z
N THR A 1 5.74 -16.21 -4.40
CA THR A 1 5.57 -15.38 -3.18
C THR A 1 6.17 -14.00 -3.28
N PHE A 2 7.39 -13.83 -3.83
CA PHE A 2 8.01 -12.51 -3.95
C PHE A 2 7.22 -11.58 -4.89
N GLU A 3 6.85 -12.06 -6.08
CA GLU A 3 6.07 -11.29 -7.06
C GLU A 3 4.69 -10.88 -6.52
N GLU A 4 3.98 -11.79 -5.85
CA GLU A 4 2.70 -11.50 -5.21
C GLU A 4 2.84 -10.47 -4.08
N SER A 5 3.98 -10.47 -3.37
CA SER A 5 4.28 -9.44 -2.37
C SER A 5 4.50 -8.06 -3.00
N LEU A 6 5.14 -8.00 -4.17
CA LEU A 6 5.27 -6.75 -4.94
C LEU A 6 3.90 -6.24 -5.40
N ILE A 7 3.05 -7.14 -5.93
CA ILE A 7 1.69 -6.80 -6.35
C ILE A 7 0.87 -6.29 -5.15
N ALA A 8 0.97 -6.94 -3.99
CA ALA A 8 0.30 -6.53 -2.77
C ALA A 8 0.73 -5.13 -2.30
N ALA A 9 2.04 -4.84 -2.30
CA ALA A 9 2.54 -3.50 -1.98
C ALA A 9 2.09 -2.46 -3.02
N GLY A 10 2.17 -2.80 -4.31
CA GLY A 10 1.79 -1.92 -5.43
C GLY A 10 0.31 -1.55 -5.45
N ALA A 11 -0.58 -2.47 -5.05
CA ALA A 11 -2.01 -2.17 -4.90
C ALA A 11 -2.27 -1.08 -3.85
N GLY A 12 -1.46 -1.01 -2.78
CA GLY A 12 -1.50 0.10 -1.82
C GLY A 12 -1.11 1.43 -2.46
N LEU A 13 -0.06 1.45 -3.29
CA LEU A 13 0.36 2.65 -4.04
C LEU A 13 -0.74 3.11 -5.01
N PHE A 14 -1.35 2.18 -5.74
CA PHE A 14 -2.43 2.50 -6.68
C PHE A 14 -3.66 3.10 -5.98
N VAL A 15 -4.00 2.61 -4.77
CA VAL A 15 -5.06 3.21 -3.95
C VAL A 15 -4.69 4.64 -3.52
N VAL A 16 -3.44 4.87 -3.10
CA VAL A 16 -2.96 6.22 -2.76
C VAL A 16 -3.10 7.15 -3.97
N ASP A 17 -2.56 6.79 -5.13
CA ASP A 17 -2.65 7.59 -6.36
C ASP A 17 -4.11 7.91 -6.69
N SER A 18 -4.97 6.89 -6.71
CA SER A 18 -6.38 7.04 -7.09
C SER A 18 -7.13 8.01 -6.18
N VAL A 19 -6.94 7.90 -4.86
CA VAL A 19 -7.60 8.79 -3.88
C VAL A 19 -7.01 10.20 -3.93
N VAL A 20 -5.69 10.33 -4.04
CA VAL A 20 -5.01 11.64 -4.11
C VAL A 20 -5.40 12.39 -5.38
N GLU A 21 -5.41 11.74 -6.54
CA GLU A 21 -5.86 12.38 -7.79
C GLU A 21 -7.32 12.81 -7.72
N ALA A 22 -8.21 11.96 -7.20
CA ALA A 22 -9.61 12.31 -7.00
C ALA A 22 -9.79 13.52 -6.04
N SER A 23 -8.90 13.65 -5.06
CA SER A 23 -8.89 14.78 -4.11
C SER A 23 -8.51 16.11 -4.75
N LYS A 24 -7.83 16.11 -5.90
CA LYS A 24 -7.47 17.35 -6.61
C LYS A 24 -8.67 18.00 -7.32
N VAL A 25 -9.68 17.21 -7.68
CA VAL A 25 -10.85 17.66 -8.44
C VAL A 25 -12.12 17.73 -7.59
N SER A 26 -12.16 17.03 -6.44
CA SER A 26 -13.31 16.99 -5.53
C SER A 26 -12.89 17.26 -4.09
N LYS A 27 -13.68 18.08 -3.37
CA LYS A 27 -13.55 18.26 -1.90
C LYS A 27 -14.07 17.06 -1.11
N ASN A 28 -14.74 16.11 -1.76
CA ASN A 28 -15.23 14.87 -1.17
C ASN A 28 -14.77 13.69 -2.03
N PRO A 29 -13.47 13.34 -1.99
CA PRO A 29 -12.91 12.21 -2.73
C PRO A 29 -13.47 10.88 -2.20
N PRO A 30 -13.52 9.82 -3.03
CA PRO A 30 -13.92 8.50 -2.57
C PRO A 30 -12.88 7.90 -1.61
N VAL A 31 -13.32 6.94 -0.80
CA VAL A 31 -12.42 6.09 -0.01
C VAL A 31 -11.92 4.94 -0.90
N GLY A 32 -10.63 4.64 -0.83
CA GLY A 32 -10.03 3.50 -1.49
C GLY A 32 -9.84 2.31 -0.55
N PHE A 33 -9.90 1.09 -1.11
CA PHE A 33 -9.68 -0.16 -0.39
C PHE A 33 -8.88 -1.13 -1.25
N ALA A 34 -7.86 -1.77 -0.66
CA ALA A 34 -7.05 -2.78 -1.32
C ALA A 34 -7.21 -4.14 -0.61
N LEU A 35 -7.82 -5.12 -1.29
CA LEU A 35 -7.88 -6.50 -0.81
C LEU A 35 -6.66 -7.26 -1.32
N ILE A 36 -5.64 -7.38 -0.46
CA ILE A 36 -4.32 -7.86 -0.87
C ILE A 36 -3.84 -9.03 -0.03
N ARG A 37 -3.06 -9.90 -0.67
CA ARG A 37 -2.31 -10.99 -0.02
C ARG A 37 -0.99 -11.18 -0.77
N PRO A 38 0.16 -11.35 -0.09
CA PRO A 38 0.34 -11.43 1.37
C PRO A 38 0.13 -10.09 2.12
N PRO A 39 -0.15 -10.12 3.43
CA PRO A 39 -0.26 -8.92 4.26
C PRO A 39 1.10 -8.20 4.41
N GLY A 40 1.11 -7.05 5.08
CA GLY A 40 2.35 -6.26 5.22
C GLY A 40 2.66 -5.63 6.57
N HIS A 41 1.69 -5.47 7.48
CA HIS A 41 1.86 -4.62 8.67
C HIS A 41 2.90 -5.09 9.71
N HIS A 42 3.37 -6.33 9.64
CA HIS A 42 4.40 -6.84 10.54
C HIS A 42 5.81 -6.81 9.94
N ALA A 43 5.97 -6.63 8.62
CA ALA A 43 7.29 -6.67 8.00
C ALA A 43 8.16 -5.49 8.50
N ILE A 44 9.39 -5.82 8.89
CA ILE A 44 10.41 -4.87 9.33
C ILE A 44 11.56 -4.81 8.32
N ALA A 45 12.46 -3.83 8.46
CA ALA A 45 13.55 -3.63 7.52
C ALA A 45 14.52 -4.82 7.46
N GLU A 46 14.66 -5.53 8.58
CA GLU A 46 15.56 -6.68 8.74
C GLU A 46 15.02 -7.96 8.09
N GLY A 47 13.73 -8.01 7.75
CA GLY A 47 13.17 -9.14 7.02
C GLY A 47 11.69 -9.44 7.28
N PRO A 48 11.18 -10.50 6.61
CA PRO A 48 9.78 -10.90 6.69
C PRO A 48 9.45 -11.56 8.03
N ILE A 49 8.33 -11.17 8.66
CA ILE A 49 7.77 -11.81 9.85
C ILE A 49 6.25 -11.86 9.78
N GLY A 50 5.61 -12.83 10.46
CA GLY A 50 4.15 -12.88 10.57
C GLY A 50 3.40 -12.86 9.23
N PHE A 51 3.88 -13.64 8.25
CA PHE A 51 3.39 -13.70 6.86
C PHE A 51 3.54 -12.41 6.03
N CYS A 52 4.15 -11.36 6.60
CA CYS A 52 4.37 -10.10 5.94
C CYS A 52 5.76 -10.06 5.33
N PHE A 53 5.84 -9.84 4.02
CA PHE A 53 7.12 -9.78 3.29
C PHE A 53 7.62 -8.35 3.08
N PHE A 54 6.71 -7.43 2.78
CA PHE A 54 6.97 -6.00 2.68
C PHE A 54 6.03 -5.23 3.59
N GLY A 55 6.50 -4.09 4.11
CA GLY A 55 5.70 -3.19 4.92
C GLY A 55 4.67 -2.44 4.08
N ASN A 56 3.65 -3.09 3.52
CA ASN A 56 2.73 -2.51 2.52
C ASN A 56 2.19 -1.13 2.95
N VAL A 57 1.74 -0.99 4.20
CA VAL A 57 1.22 0.28 4.75
C VAL A 57 2.35 1.31 4.92
N ALA A 58 3.52 0.90 5.39
CA ALA A 58 4.66 1.80 5.58
C ALA A 58 5.19 2.32 4.22
N VAL A 59 5.27 1.45 3.21
CA VAL A 59 5.65 1.80 1.83
C VAL A 59 4.64 2.79 1.23
N ALA A 60 3.34 2.52 1.35
CA ALA A 60 2.30 3.43 0.87
C ALA A 60 2.32 4.80 1.57
N ALA A 61 2.51 4.82 2.89
CA ALA A 61 2.65 6.06 3.64
C ALA A 61 3.89 6.85 3.23
N ARG A 62 5.04 6.18 3.02
CA ARG A 62 6.26 6.83 2.56
C ARG A 62 6.14 7.37 1.14
N TYR A 63 5.45 6.65 0.27
CA TYR A 63 5.16 7.10 -1.09
C TYR A 63 4.27 8.35 -1.10
N ALA A 64 3.22 8.39 -0.27
CA ALA A 64 2.31 9.53 -0.17
C ALA A 64 2.94 10.84 0.39
N GLN A 65 4.13 10.75 0.98
CA GLN A 65 4.87 11.92 1.50
C GLN A 65 5.72 12.62 0.43
N GLN A 66 5.85 12.03 -0.76
CA GLN A 66 6.60 12.60 -1.89
C GLN A 66 5.71 13.52 -2.71
#